data_AF-A0A090ILB9-F1
#
_entry.id   AF-A0A090ILB9-F1
#
_cell.length_a   1.000
_cell.length_b   1.000
_cell.length_c   1.000
_cell.angle_alpha   90.00
_cell.angle_beta   90.00
_cell.angle_gamma   90.00
#
_symmetry.space_group_name_H-M   'P 1'
#
loop_
_entity.id
_entity.type
_entity.pdbx_description
1 polymer ?
#
loop_
_entity_poly.entity_id
_entity_poly.type
_entity_poly.pdbx_seq_one_letter_code
_entity_poly.pdbx_strand_id
1 'polypeptide(L)'
;MKMTSILTLTVATFLSVSTLANPVHLLVDNATNSSLDVVTEMVSMEGPVESTSGEKALYASSNHAMVVLDSSLVLQQHSSLEKERFANAKSIVIVGSPKDNMQVSKRLLGYGVEDDYLVITNVDQPEELALTYFTKVDTASDAETVKALIKAAMK
;
A
#
# COMPACT_ATOMS: atom_id res chain seq x y z
N MET A 1 -58.37 11.54 46.32
CA MET A 1 -57.46 11.93 45.22
C MET A 1 -56.19 11.09 45.32
N LYS A 2 -55.93 10.23 44.35
CA LYS A 2 -54.67 9.48 44.25
C LYS A 2 -54.02 9.86 42.92
N MET A 3 -52.87 10.53 43.00
CA MET A 3 -52.04 10.90 41.86
C MET A 3 -51.33 9.65 41.34
N THR A 4 -51.61 9.26 40.10
CA THR A 4 -50.83 8.25 39.38
C THR A 4 -50.07 8.97 38.28
N SER A 5 -48.80 9.28 38.56
CA SER A 5 -47.84 9.77 37.58
C SER A 5 -47.59 8.68 36.54
N ILE A 6 -47.96 8.94 35.29
CA ILE A 6 -47.61 8.10 34.15
C ILE A 6 -46.16 8.43 33.80
N LEU A 7 -45.25 7.52 34.13
CA LEU A 7 -43.84 7.58 33.75
C LEU A 7 -43.74 7.27 32.26
N THR A 8 -43.58 8.31 31.44
CA THR A 8 -43.35 8.20 30.00
C THR A 8 -41.96 7.60 29.78
N LEU A 9 -41.90 6.32 29.39
CA LEU A 9 -40.66 5.65 29.02
C LEU A 9 -40.28 6.08 27.60
N THR A 10 -39.48 7.14 27.49
CA THR A 10 -38.82 7.52 26.23
C THR A 10 -37.76 6.47 25.93
N VAL A 11 -38.13 5.45 25.15
CA VAL A 11 -37.17 4.54 24.53
C VAL A 11 -36.46 5.35 23.45
N ALA A 12 -35.36 5.99 23.82
CA ALA A 12 -34.44 6.58 22.88
C ALA A 12 -33.83 5.44 22.06
N THR A 13 -34.45 5.15 20.91
CA THR A 13 -33.83 4.37 19.84
C THR A 13 -32.58 5.12 19.40
N PHE A 14 -31.44 4.74 19.96
CA PHE A 14 -30.14 5.01 19.38
C PHE A 14 -30.12 4.35 18.00
N LEU A 15 -30.52 5.10 16.98
CA LEU A 15 -30.22 4.80 15.60
C LEU A 15 -28.71 4.99 15.45
N SER A 16 -27.96 3.93 15.71
CA SER A 16 -26.56 3.81 15.35
C SER A 16 -26.48 4.01 13.84
N VAL A 17 -26.11 5.22 13.42
CA VAL A 17 -25.74 5.49 12.04
C VAL A 17 -24.41 4.77 11.83
N SER A 18 -24.46 3.51 11.42
CA SER A 18 -23.30 2.82 10.88
C SER A 18 -22.96 3.51 9.57
N THR A 19 -22.06 4.49 9.63
CA THR A 19 -21.38 5.03 8.45
C THR A 19 -20.65 3.87 7.79
N LEU A 20 -21.30 3.26 6.79
CA LEU A 20 -20.72 2.25 5.92
C LEU A 20 -19.50 2.87 5.25
N ALA A 21 -18.31 2.62 5.78
CA ALA A 21 -17.07 2.94 5.13
C ALA A 21 -17.02 2.11 3.83
N ASN A 22 -16.89 2.77 2.68
CA ASN A 22 -16.73 2.06 1.41
C ASN A 22 -15.46 1.21 1.49
N PRO A 23 -15.52 -0.09 1.12
CA PRO A 23 -14.36 -0.94 1.14
C PRO A 23 -13.30 -0.39 0.18
N VAL A 24 -12.05 -0.50 0.61
CA VAL A 24 -10.88 0.06 -0.08
C VAL A 24 -10.08 -1.10 -0.62
N HIS A 25 -9.77 -1.08 -1.90
CA HIS A 25 -9.01 -2.13 -2.54
C HIS A 25 -7.56 -1.66 -2.75
N LEU A 26 -6.64 -2.34 -2.07
CA LEU A 26 -5.23 -2.34 -2.44
C LEU A 26 -5.05 -3.39 -3.53
N LEU A 27 -4.57 -2.95 -4.68
CA LEU A 27 -4.20 -3.81 -5.80
C LEU A 27 -2.67 -3.74 -5.91
N VAL A 28 -1.99 -4.88 -5.79
CA VAL A 28 -0.53 -5.02 -5.83
C VAL A 28 -0.17 -5.84 -7.06
N ASP A 29 0.31 -5.17 -8.10
CA ASP A 29 0.81 -5.83 -9.31
C ASP A 29 2.32 -6.11 -9.21
N ASN A 30 2.71 -7.38 -9.26
CA ASN A 30 4.12 -7.79 -9.36
C ASN A 30 4.57 -7.75 -10.82
N ALA A 31 4.98 -6.57 -11.28
CA ALA A 31 5.37 -6.34 -12.67
C ALA A 31 6.64 -7.11 -13.11
N THR A 32 7.36 -7.75 -12.19
CA THR A 32 8.59 -8.52 -12.45
C THR A 32 8.43 -10.03 -12.25
N ASN A 33 7.30 -10.49 -11.70
CA ASN A 33 7.11 -11.87 -11.24
C ASN A 33 8.23 -12.35 -10.28
N SER A 34 8.70 -11.48 -9.38
CA SER A 34 9.73 -11.83 -8.40
C SER A 34 9.26 -12.89 -7.41
N SER A 35 10.20 -13.75 -7.01
CA SER A 35 10.02 -14.77 -5.96
C SER A 35 10.58 -14.34 -4.60
N LEU A 36 10.96 -13.07 -4.42
CA LEU A 36 11.42 -12.58 -3.13
C LEU A 36 10.30 -12.70 -2.08
N ASP A 37 10.65 -13.09 -0.85
CA ASP A 37 9.69 -13.29 0.23
C ASP A 37 8.89 -12.02 0.53
N VAL A 38 9.56 -10.87 0.56
CA VAL A 38 8.93 -9.54 0.74
C VAL A 38 7.94 -9.21 -0.38
N VAL A 39 8.25 -9.57 -1.64
CA VAL A 39 7.35 -9.32 -2.78
C VAL A 39 6.16 -10.28 -2.73
N THR A 40 6.40 -11.55 -2.41
CA THR A 40 5.36 -12.55 -2.23
C THR A 40 4.40 -12.14 -1.11
N GLU A 41 4.94 -11.62 -0.01
CA GLU A 41 4.15 -11.12 1.12
C GLU A 41 3.40 -9.82 0.78
N MET A 42 3.93 -8.95 -0.09
CA MET A 42 3.16 -7.79 -0.59
C MET A 42 1.94 -8.23 -1.42
N VAL A 43 2.12 -9.19 -2.33
CA VAL A 43 1.03 -9.71 -3.17
C VAL A 43 0.02 -10.50 -2.35
N SER A 44 0.47 -11.23 -1.32
CA SER A 44 -0.42 -11.98 -0.41
C SER A 44 -1.30 -11.07 0.46
N MET A 45 -0.96 -9.77 0.58
CA MET A 45 -1.74 -8.77 1.32
C MET A 45 -2.85 -8.08 0.48
N GLU A 46 -3.19 -8.57 -0.71
CA GLU A 46 -4.32 -8.08 -1.54
C GLU A 46 -5.73 -8.46 -1.00
N GLY A 47 -6.33 -7.59 -0.14
CA GLY A 47 -7.78 -7.37 0.11
C GLY A 47 -8.68 -8.47 0.75
N PRO A 48 -9.95 -8.15 1.12
CA PRO A 48 -10.40 -7.36 2.28
C PRO A 48 -10.48 -8.17 3.60
N VAL A 49 -10.60 -7.51 4.76
CA VAL A 49 -11.14 -8.15 5.99
C VAL A 49 -12.33 -7.39 6.55
N GLU A 50 -13.39 -8.18 6.78
CA GLU A 50 -14.76 -7.77 7.00
C GLU A 50 -15.18 -7.92 8.49
N SER A 51 -16.39 -7.46 8.77
CA SER A 51 -16.80 -6.58 9.86
C SER A 51 -16.88 -7.18 11.27
N THR A 52 -16.46 -8.42 11.46
CA THR A 52 -16.61 -9.15 12.74
C THR A 52 -15.28 -9.59 13.36
N SER A 53 -14.19 -9.64 12.58
CA SER A 53 -12.99 -10.43 12.92
C SER A 53 -11.72 -9.65 13.26
N GLY A 54 -11.61 -8.38 12.85
CA GLY A 54 -10.65 -7.45 13.46
C GLY A 54 -9.35 -7.08 12.71
N GLU A 55 -9.02 -7.57 11.51
CA GLU A 55 -7.81 -7.05 10.81
C GLU A 55 -7.78 -7.25 9.29
N LYS A 56 -7.45 -6.16 8.55
CA LYS A 56 -6.85 -5.99 7.20
C LYS A 56 -7.73 -5.59 6.00
N ALA A 57 -8.02 -4.29 5.95
CA ALA A 57 -7.86 -3.48 4.74
C ALA A 57 -6.80 -2.40 5.07
N LEU A 58 -5.72 -2.33 4.29
CA LEU A 58 -4.72 -1.27 4.45
C LEU A 58 -5.38 0.05 3.98
N TYR A 59 -5.26 1.09 4.80
CA TYR A 59 -6.06 2.30 4.75
C TYR A 59 -5.77 3.19 3.53
N ALA A 60 -6.66 3.28 2.55
CA ALA A 60 -6.73 4.40 1.60
C ALA A 60 -8.16 4.90 1.45
N SER A 61 -8.39 6.18 1.22
CA SER A 61 -9.73 6.74 0.99
C SER A 61 -10.29 6.44 -0.41
N SER A 62 -9.52 5.75 -1.26
CA SER A 62 -9.83 5.39 -2.64
C SER A 62 -9.03 4.15 -3.05
N ASN A 63 -9.45 3.43 -4.09
CA ASN A 63 -8.67 2.31 -4.64
C ASN A 63 -7.22 2.74 -4.88
N HIS A 64 -6.28 1.92 -4.43
CA HIS A 64 -4.85 2.21 -4.53
C HIS A 64 -4.17 1.10 -5.32
N ALA A 65 -3.73 1.44 -6.53
CA ALA A 65 -2.96 0.55 -7.38
C ALA A 65 -1.47 0.76 -7.10
N MET A 66 -0.83 -0.27 -6.59
CA MET A 66 0.59 -0.35 -6.33
C MET A 66 1.23 -1.30 -7.33
N VAL A 67 2.41 -0.94 -7.83
CA VAL A 67 3.26 -1.85 -8.60
C VAL A 67 4.50 -2.19 -7.77
N VAL A 68 4.90 -3.45 -7.76
CA VAL A 68 6.13 -3.91 -7.09
C VAL A 68 7.13 -4.38 -8.14
N LEU A 69 8.37 -3.89 -8.01
CA LEU A 69 9.49 -4.18 -8.90
C LEU A 69 10.63 -4.82 -8.11
N ASP A 70 11.11 -5.97 -8.58
CA ASP A 70 12.42 -6.49 -8.20
C ASP A 70 13.49 -5.87 -9.11
N SER A 71 14.37 -5.07 -8.53
CA SER A 71 15.35 -4.31 -9.30
C SER A 71 16.37 -5.19 -10.00
N SER A 72 16.75 -6.32 -9.41
CA SER A 72 17.66 -7.27 -10.04
C SER A 72 17.01 -7.90 -11.28
N LEU A 73 15.73 -8.26 -11.21
CA LEU A 73 14.99 -8.79 -12.37
C LEU A 73 14.77 -7.74 -13.46
N VAL A 74 14.40 -6.50 -13.09
CA VAL A 74 14.27 -5.39 -14.06
C VAL A 74 15.55 -5.21 -14.87
N LEU A 75 16.71 -5.24 -14.20
CA LEU A 75 18.00 -5.04 -14.85
C LEU A 75 18.40 -6.23 -15.73
N GLN A 76 18.11 -7.47 -15.30
CA GLN A 76 18.45 -8.68 -16.05
C GLN A 76 17.57 -8.90 -17.28
N GLN A 77 16.26 -8.67 -17.15
CA GLN A 77 15.30 -8.94 -18.21
C GLN A 77 15.28 -7.84 -19.29
N HIS A 78 16.03 -6.75 -19.10
CA HIS A 78 15.89 -5.52 -19.87
C HIS A 78 14.43 -5.06 -19.96
N SER A 79 13.62 -5.40 -18.95
CA SER A 79 12.20 -5.08 -18.92
C SER A 79 12.05 -3.59 -19.16
N SER A 80 11.34 -3.24 -20.24
CA SER A 80 11.13 -1.84 -20.55
C SER A 80 10.31 -1.24 -19.40
N LEU A 81 10.89 -0.23 -18.75
CA LEU A 81 10.21 0.60 -17.77
C LEU A 81 9.32 1.61 -18.49
N GLU A 82 8.55 1.11 -19.47
CA GLU A 82 7.64 1.87 -20.29
C GLU A 82 6.54 2.47 -19.40
N LYS A 83 6.29 3.77 -19.58
CA LYS A 83 5.37 4.55 -18.74
C LYS A 83 3.96 3.95 -18.75
N GLU A 84 3.59 3.30 -19.85
CA GLU A 84 2.34 2.60 -20.05
C GLU A 84 2.10 1.50 -19.00
N ARG A 85 3.16 0.83 -18.52
CA ARG A 85 3.05 -0.20 -17.48
C ARG A 85 2.69 0.37 -16.10
N PHE A 86 2.88 1.68 -15.91
CA PHE A 86 2.62 2.36 -14.65
C PHE A 86 1.48 3.38 -14.75
N ALA A 87 0.79 3.46 -15.89
CA ALA A 87 -0.18 4.51 -16.18
C ALA A 87 -1.36 4.58 -15.19
N ASN A 88 -1.67 3.45 -14.53
CA ASN A 88 -2.73 3.37 -13.53
C ASN A 88 -2.19 3.18 -12.10
N ALA A 89 -0.86 3.16 -11.92
CA ALA A 89 -0.24 2.97 -10.62
C ALA A 89 -0.19 4.31 -9.88
N LYS A 90 -0.63 4.31 -8.62
CA LYS A 90 -0.45 5.45 -7.70
C LYS A 90 0.93 5.42 -7.04
N SER A 91 1.47 4.22 -6.86
CA SER A 91 2.77 4.03 -6.22
C SER A 91 3.55 2.88 -6.82
N ILE A 92 4.88 3.00 -6.84
CA ILE A 92 5.80 1.93 -7.22
C ILE A 92 6.69 1.61 -6.01
N VAL A 93 6.76 0.34 -5.63
CA VAL A 93 7.71 -0.17 -4.64
C VAL A 93 8.83 -0.89 -5.38
N ILE A 94 10.07 -0.55 -5.08
CA ILE A 94 11.26 -1.17 -5.64
C ILE A 94 11.96 -1.92 -4.51
N VAL A 95 12.22 -3.20 -4.73
CA VAL A 95 12.88 -4.12 -3.79
C VAL A 95 14.08 -4.74 -4.48
N GLY A 96 15.18 -4.93 -3.76
CA GLY A 96 16.37 -5.61 -4.28
C GLY A 96 17.63 -5.10 -3.60
N SER A 97 18.77 -5.19 -4.30
CA SER A 97 20.03 -4.65 -3.76
C SER A 97 20.05 -3.12 -3.85
N PRO A 98 20.69 -2.39 -2.90
CA PRO A 98 20.78 -0.93 -2.94
C PRO A 98 21.29 -0.39 -4.28
N LYS A 99 22.31 -1.04 -4.84
CA LYS A 99 22.91 -0.67 -6.12
C LYS A 99 21.97 -0.87 -7.31
N ASP A 100 21.17 -1.94 -7.30
CA ASP A 100 20.19 -2.20 -8.36
C ASP A 100 19.01 -1.24 -8.25
N ASN A 101 18.54 -1.00 -7.02
CA ASN A 101 17.49 -0.02 -6.72
C ASN A 101 17.87 1.39 -7.18
N MET A 102 19.13 1.79 -6.97
CA MET A 102 19.66 3.06 -7.49
C MET A 102 19.58 3.13 -9.02
N GLN A 103 19.93 2.05 -9.72
CA GLN A 103 19.88 2.03 -11.19
C GLN A 103 18.46 2.09 -11.72
N VAL A 104 17.53 1.37 -11.11
CA VAL A 104 16.11 1.37 -11.50
C VAL A 104 15.47 2.72 -11.20
N SER A 105 15.66 3.27 -10.01
CA SER A 105 15.14 4.60 -9.65
C SER A 105 15.71 5.69 -10.57
N LYS A 106 17.00 5.64 -10.92
CA LYS A 106 17.60 6.56 -11.89
C LYS A 106 16.96 6.48 -13.27
N ARG A 107 16.56 5.30 -13.73
CA ARG A 107 15.85 5.13 -15.01
C ARG A 107 14.43 5.67 -14.95
N LEU A 108 13.74 5.54 -13.82
CA LEU A 108 12.36 6.01 -13.64
C LEU A 108 12.26 7.52 -13.40
N LEU A 109 13.13 8.07 -12.55
CA LEU A 109 13.03 9.42 -12.01
C LEU A 109 14.11 10.38 -12.53
N GLY A 110 15.14 9.87 -13.20
CA GLY A 110 16.32 10.65 -13.64
C GLY A 110 17.41 10.82 -12.57
N TYR A 111 17.11 10.49 -11.31
CA TYR A 111 18.05 10.45 -10.19
C TYR A 111 17.89 9.14 -9.40
N GLY A 112 18.95 8.68 -8.74
CA GLY A 112 18.97 7.38 -8.07
C GLY A 112 19.28 7.49 -6.58
N VAL A 113 18.69 6.59 -5.80
CA VAL A 113 18.95 6.42 -4.36
C VAL A 113 19.39 4.99 -4.10
N GLU A 114 20.46 4.83 -3.32
CA GLU A 114 21.03 3.54 -2.95
C GLU A 114 20.51 3.12 -1.57
N ASP A 115 19.42 2.35 -1.55
CA ASP A 115 18.83 1.79 -0.32
C ASP A 115 18.08 0.48 -0.60
N ASP A 116 17.79 -0.31 0.43
CA ASP A 116 17.22 -1.67 0.29
C ASP A 116 15.79 -1.68 -0.26
N TYR A 117 15.01 -0.67 0.13
CA TYR A 117 13.64 -0.50 -0.36
C TYR A 117 13.37 0.95 -0.74
N LEU A 118 12.71 1.14 -1.88
CA LEU A 118 12.27 2.45 -2.34
C LEU A 118 10.77 2.43 -2.59
N VAL A 119 10.10 3.52 -2.24
CA VAL A 119 8.68 3.73 -2.48
C VAL A 119 8.51 5.06 -3.19
N ILE A 120 8.00 5.00 -4.41
CA ILE A 120 7.63 6.16 -5.21
C ILE A 120 6.12 6.33 -5.08
N THR A 121 5.64 7.48 -4.61
CA THR A 121 4.20 7.81 -4.55
C THR A 121 3.84 8.92 -5.53
N ASN A 122 2.55 9.09 -5.78
CA ASN A 122 1.99 10.06 -6.73
C ASN A 122 2.55 9.88 -8.16
N VAL A 123 2.69 8.63 -8.59
CA VAL A 123 3.19 8.29 -9.93
C VAL A 123 2.26 8.82 -11.04
N ASP A 124 0.97 8.94 -10.72
CA ASP A 124 -0.08 9.52 -11.56
C ASP A 124 -0.12 11.06 -11.54
N GLN A 125 0.61 11.72 -10.63
CA GLN A 125 0.66 13.17 -10.45
C GLN A 125 2.12 13.66 -10.40
N PRO A 126 2.79 13.85 -11.55
CA PRO A 126 4.23 14.11 -11.63
C PRO A 126 4.73 15.30 -10.79
N GLU A 127 3.89 16.32 -10.61
CA GLU A 127 4.16 17.50 -9.79
C GLU A 127 4.20 17.23 -8.27
N GLU A 128 3.59 16.14 -7.82
CA GLU A 128 3.54 15.70 -6.42
C GLU A 128 4.36 14.43 -6.16
N LEU A 129 5.17 14.00 -7.13
CA LEU A 129 5.97 12.79 -7.05
C LEU A 129 6.92 12.84 -5.85
N ALA A 130 6.85 11.80 -5.01
CA ALA A 130 7.71 11.67 -3.83
C ALA A 130 8.42 10.32 -3.79
N LEU A 131 9.66 10.33 -3.30
CA LEU A 131 10.48 9.14 -3.09
C LEU A 131 10.76 8.99 -1.59
N THR A 132 10.33 7.87 -1.01
CA THR A 132 10.68 7.45 0.34
C THR A 132 11.60 6.24 0.27
N TYR A 133 12.62 6.17 1.12
CA TYR A 133 13.60 5.08 1.16
C TYR A 133 13.64 4.46 2.55
N PHE A 134 13.93 3.16 2.59
CA PHE A 134 14.02 2.38 3.81
C PHE A 134 15.22 1.46 3.74
N THR A 135 16.04 1.50 4.78
CA THR A 135 17.09 0.52 5.01
C THR A 135 16.53 -0.69 5.71
N LYS A 136 16.94 -1.87 5.26
CA LYS A 136 16.57 -3.14 5.87
C LYS A 136 17.11 -3.22 7.28
N VAL A 137 16.26 -3.67 8.18
CA VAL A 137 16.64 -3.97 9.57
C VAL A 137 16.61 -5.48 9.73
N ASP A 138 17.76 -6.09 10.03
CA ASP A 138 17.93 -7.55 10.10
C ASP A 138 17.00 -8.24 11.12
N THR A 139 16.51 -7.49 12.11
CA THR A 139 15.61 -8.00 13.16
C THR A 139 14.13 -7.87 12.80
N ALA A 140 13.79 -7.10 11.77
CA ALA A 140 12.40 -6.90 11.36
C ALA A 140 11.92 -8.10 10.56
N SER A 141 10.70 -8.55 10.81
CA SER A 141 10.08 -9.60 9.98
C SER A 141 9.70 -9.05 8.61
N ASP A 142 9.62 -9.93 7.59
CA ASP A 142 9.18 -9.52 6.25
C ASP A 142 7.76 -8.94 6.28
N ALA A 143 6.86 -9.50 7.10
CA ALA A 143 5.50 -8.99 7.27
C ALA A 143 5.46 -7.56 7.85
N GLU A 144 6.35 -7.21 8.78
CA GLU A 144 6.46 -5.85 9.31
C GLU A 144 7.05 -4.89 8.28
N THR A 145 8.08 -5.33 7.55
CA THR A 145 8.67 -4.58 6.45
C THR A 145 7.61 -4.27 5.38
N VAL A 146 6.84 -5.27 4.96
CA VAL A 146 5.75 -5.11 4.00
C VAL A 146 4.68 -4.14 4.49
N LYS A 147 4.26 -4.23 5.76
CA LYS A 147 3.31 -3.26 6.35
C LYS A 147 3.84 -1.82 6.27
N ALA A 148 5.14 -1.62 6.54
CA ALA A 148 5.75 -0.30 6.47
C ALA A 148 5.80 0.24 5.03
N LEU A 149 6.19 -0.60 4.07
CA LEU A 149 6.24 -0.26 2.64
C LEU A 149 4.86 0.08 2.09
N ILE A 150 3.85 -0.73 2.41
CA ILE A 150 2.47 -0.45 1.99
C ILE A 150 1.97 0.86 2.62
N LYS A 151 2.19 1.07 3.92
CA LYS A 151 1.80 2.32 4.57
C LYS A 151 2.47 3.54 3.95
N ALA A 152 3.72 3.41 3.51
CA ALA A 152 4.44 4.49 2.84
C ALA A 152 3.89 4.76 1.43
N ALA A 153 3.53 3.70 0.70
CA ALA A 153 3.02 3.77 -0.65
C ALA A 153 1.61 4.38 -0.75
N MET A 154 0.85 4.32 0.35
CA MET A 154 -0.52 4.83 0.46
C MET A 154 -0.60 6.27 0.99
N LYS A 155 0.54 6.92 1.24
CA LYS A 155 0.59 8.35 1.58
C LYS A 155 0.48 9.21 0.33
#